data_AF-A0A7C5LTF5-F1
#
_entry.id   AF-A0A7C5LTF5-F1
#
_cell.length_a   1.000
_cell.length_b   1.000
_cell.length_c   1.000
_cell.angle_alpha   90.00
_cell.angle_beta   90.00
_cell.angle_gamma   90.00
#
_symmetry.space_group_name_H-M   'P 1'
#
loop_
_entity.id
_entity.type
_entity.pdbx_description
1 polymer ?
#
loop_
_entity_poly.entity_id
_entity_poly.type
_entity_poly.pdbx_seq_one_letter_code
_entity_poly.pdbx_strand_id
1 'polypeptide(L)'
;AAIDAGTTMTYKILYNDAVAMTGGQPHEGGLTADRIAREVMAAGVEHLALVYDEKEEIDFAAFPPGIEKHPRAELLQVEEKFRTLPGVSVILYVQTCAAEKRRRRKRGLYPDPDRRVMILPEICEGCGDCGVQSNCVSIVPLDTELGRKRAIDQSSCNKDFSCLNGFCPSFVTVKGAQPKKAATVNIDLPDLPAPELPEIEGTYNCVITGVGGTGVVTIGAILAQAAYMDGLGAGMMEMAGLAQKGGAVTVHLKLARAPEDIDAIRVATGEAHAIIGCELVVSASHQTLGLTTTGVTGAVVDSHETITGDFTRQPDFSIPGDRLKLSLEARLRDRLDLFDATELAEVLLGDSIFSNMLVLGAAWQKGLVPIGLEAIRGAIELNGQAVEQNLRAFDLGRWAVTHPDEAAGYLADKVVELPRTLEEKIAYRADHLEAYQNKRLARKYRKLVDAAQDEELREAIALGYHKVLAYKDEYEVARLLRDARKAAQAEFDGDLELSFHMSPPLLSRPGPDGRPEKREFSERAGRWIMRMARLKWLRGSFFDPFGRTEERRLERQMIRDYEADMKRVLAVFSDANRKAALDLARLPLEVRGFGPVKMAAAGKAAKKRARLLKALEATPEKVAAE
;
A
#
# COMPACT_ATOMS: atom_id res chain seq x y z
N ALA A 1 -15.62 9.87 -36.80
CA ALA A 1 -15.32 8.43 -36.97
C ALA A 1 -16.39 7.53 -36.35
N ALA A 2 -16.42 7.30 -35.02
CA ALA A 2 -17.41 6.41 -34.41
C ALA A 2 -18.87 6.89 -34.61
N ILE A 3 -19.07 8.22 -34.54
CA ILE A 3 -20.36 8.88 -34.80
C ILE A 3 -20.77 8.68 -36.27
N ASP A 4 -19.90 9.02 -37.23
CA ASP A 4 -20.16 8.84 -38.67
C ASP A 4 -20.42 7.37 -39.05
N ALA A 5 -19.78 6.43 -38.36
CA ALA A 5 -19.96 5.00 -38.56
C ALA A 5 -21.24 4.44 -37.92
N GLY A 6 -22.01 5.25 -37.19
CA GLY A 6 -23.22 4.80 -36.48
C GLY A 6 -22.93 3.73 -35.41
N THR A 7 -21.72 3.70 -34.87
CA THR A 7 -21.31 2.65 -33.93
C THR A 7 -21.92 2.89 -32.55
N THR A 8 -22.37 1.83 -31.90
CA THR A 8 -22.76 1.89 -30.49
C THR A 8 -21.54 1.69 -29.61
N MET A 9 -21.07 2.77 -28.98
CA MET A 9 -19.86 2.75 -28.15
C MET A 9 -19.85 3.86 -27.11
N THR A 10 -19.39 3.53 -25.90
CA THR A 10 -19.18 4.50 -24.83
C THR A 10 -17.71 4.89 -24.72
N TYR A 11 -17.41 6.19 -24.79
CA TYR A 11 -16.09 6.70 -24.43
C TYR A 11 -16.10 7.19 -22.98
N LYS A 12 -15.01 6.97 -22.27
CA LYS A 12 -14.79 7.52 -20.92
C LYS A 12 -13.61 8.47 -20.96
N ILE A 13 -13.87 9.76 -20.74
CA ILE A 13 -12.84 10.80 -20.70
C ILE A 13 -12.51 11.06 -19.24
N LEU A 14 -11.25 10.89 -18.86
CA LEU A 14 -10.76 11.17 -17.51
C LEU A 14 -10.12 12.55 -17.50
N TYR A 15 -10.70 13.48 -16.75
CA TYR A 15 -10.19 14.84 -16.58
C TYR A 15 -9.71 15.06 -15.14
N ASN A 16 -8.46 15.50 -14.98
CA ASN A 16 -7.84 15.65 -13.67
C ASN A 16 -7.00 16.92 -13.47
N ASP A 17 -7.22 17.94 -14.32
CA ASP A 17 -6.61 19.29 -14.30
C ASP A 17 -5.06 19.38 -14.33
N ALA A 18 -4.35 18.24 -14.41
CA ALA A 18 -2.89 18.15 -14.44
C ALA A 18 -2.41 17.21 -15.56
N VAL A 19 -1.14 17.31 -15.96
CA VAL A 19 -0.56 16.41 -16.97
C VAL A 19 -0.45 14.99 -16.40
N ALA A 20 -1.03 14.02 -17.11
CA ALA A 20 -1.06 12.60 -16.73
C ALA A 20 -1.48 12.40 -15.27
N MET A 21 -0.58 11.99 -14.37
CA MET A 21 -0.81 12.03 -12.91
C MET A 21 0.46 12.46 -12.17
N THR A 22 1.29 13.27 -12.81
CA THR A 22 2.57 13.73 -12.25
C THR A 22 2.35 14.62 -11.03
N GLY A 23 1.26 15.40 -11.05
CA GLY A 23 1.00 16.43 -10.05
C GLY A 23 1.91 17.65 -10.28
N GLY A 24 1.38 18.86 -10.10
CA GLY A 24 2.15 20.09 -10.18
C GLY A 24 2.32 20.72 -11.57
N GLN A 25 2.07 20.00 -12.66
CA GLN A 25 2.08 20.54 -14.03
C GLN A 25 0.66 20.70 -14.56
N PRO A 26 0.19 21.94 -14.84
CA PRO A 26 -1.12 22.16 -15.44
C PRO A 26 -1.14 21.68 -16.90
N HIS A 27 -2.31 21.28 -17.39
CA HIS A 27 -2.50 21.00 -18.82
C HIS A 27 -2.35 22.28 -19.65
N GLU A 28 -1.41 22.30 -20.60
CA GLU A 28 -1.23 23.42 -21.54
C GLU A 28 -2.40 23.52 -22.52
N GLY A 29 -2.89 24.74 -22.79
CA GLY A 29 -3.99 24.98 -23.75
C GLY A 29 -5.37 25.26 -23.13
N GLY A 30 -5.50 25.25 -21.79
CA GLY A 30 -6.70 25.74 -21.09
C GLY A 30 -7.97 24.96 -21.39
N LEU A 31 -7.86 23.67 -21.72
CA LEU A 31 -8.98 22.79 -21.96
C LEU A 31 -9.60 22.39 -20.61
N THR A 32 -10.74 22.97 -20.27
CA THR A 32 -11.47 22.69 -19.03
C THR A 32 -12.53 21.60 -19.26
N ALA A 33 -12.99 20.95 -18.18
CA ALA A 33 -14.00 19.88 -18.27
C ALA A 33 -15.28 20.34 -18.99
N ASP A 34 -15.73 21.57 -18.74
CA ASP A 34 -16.90 22.15 -19.41
C ASP A 34 -16.67 22.44 -20.90
N ARG A 35 -15.43 22.74 -21.31
CA ARG A 35 -15.07 22.87 -22.73
C ARG A 35 -15.06 21.51 -23.42
N ILE A 36 -14.52 20.47 -22.78
CA ILE A 36 -14.58 19.09 -23.28
C ILE A 36 -16.04 18.67 -23.49
N ALA A 37 -16.92 18.95 -22.51
CA ALA A 37 -18.34 18.65 -22.63
C ALA A 37 -18.98 19.32 -23.87
N ARG A 38 -18.65 20.59 -24.14
CA ARG A 38 -19.13 21.31 -25.33
C ARG A 38 -18.58 20.73 -26.63
N GLU A 39 -17.30 20.40 -26.69
CA GLU A 39 -16.67 19.81 -27.87
C GLU A 39 -17.27 18.45 -28.23
N VAL A 40 -17.48 17.61 -27.22
CA VAL A 40 -18.11 16.29 -27.38
C VAL A 40 -19.55 16.42 -27.90
N MET A 41 -20.34 17.33 -27.34
CA MET A 41 -21.70 17.58 -27.83
C MET A 41 -21.69 18.17 -29.25
N ALA A 42 -20.78 19.09 -29.55
CA ALA A 42 -20.63 19.67 -30.89
C ALA A 42 -20.21 18.63 -31.94
N ALA A 43 -19.49 17.58 -31.53
CA ALA A 43 -19.16 16.45 -32.39
C ALA A 43 -20.36 15.54 -32.73
N GLY A 44 -21.52 15.74 -32.09
CA GLY A 44 -22.75 14.98 -32.34
C GLY A 44 -23.03 13.85 -31.34
N VAL A 45 -22.42 13.88 -30.15
CA VAL A 45 -22.74 12.92 -29.08
C VAL A 45 -24.06 13.29 -28.42
N GLU A 46 -25.04 12.39 -28.48
CA GLU A 46 -26.38 12.60 -27.91
C GLU A 46 -26.47 12.30 -26.41
N HIS A 47 -25.60 11.40 -25.92
CA HIS A 47 -25.62 10.94 -24.54
C HIS A 47 -24.33 11.32 -23.81
N LEU A 48 -24.40 12.31 -22.92
CA LEU A 48 -23.28 12.79 -22.11
C LEU A 48 -23.65 12.79 -20.61
N ALA A 49 -22.85 12.08 -19.81
CA ALA A 49 -22.91 12.13 -18.35
C ALA A 49 -21.62 12.74 -17.77
N LEU A 50 -21.77 13.72 -16.89
CA LEU A 50 -20.73 14.21 -16.00
C LEU A 50 -20.71 13.35 -14.75
N VAL A 51 -19.63 12.63 -14.51
CA VAL A 51 -19.37 11.92 -13.25
C VAL A 51 -18.30 12.70 -12.48
N TYR A 52 -18.57 13.06 -11.23
CA TYR A 52 -17.68 13.94 -10.47
C TYR A 52 -17.39 13.48 -9.03
N ASP A 53 -16.21 13.87 -8.51
CA ASP A 53 -15.90 13.74 -7.08
C ASP A 53 -16.60 14.85 -6.28
N GLU A 54 -17.51 14.49 -5.37
CA GLU A 54 -18.29 15.44 -4.54
C GLU A 54 -17.42 16.33 -3.64
N LYS A 55 -16.13 16.00 -3.49
CA LYS A 55 -15.16 16.78 -2.72
C LYS A 55 -14.52 17.90 -3.54
N GLU A 56 -14.85 18.00 -4.83
CA GLU A 56 -14.34 19.02 -5.73
C GLU A 56 -15.38 20.13 -5.92
N GLU A 57 -14.91 21.37 -5.97
CA GLU A 57 -15.75 22.51 -6.31
C GLU A 57 -15.96 22.50 -7.84
N ILE A 58 -17.18 22.21 -8.26
CA ILE A 58 -17.56 22.18 -9.67
C ILE A 58 -18.62 23.23 -9.92
N ASP A 59 -18.33 24.13 -10.85
CA ASP A 59 -19.32 25.05 -11.39
C ASP A 59 -20.23 24.31 -12.39
N PHE A 60 -21.34 23.76 -11.89
CA PHE A 60 -22.32 23.08 -12.73
C PHE A 60 -23.02 23.99 -13.75
N ALA A 61 -22.96 25.32 -13.58
CA ALA A 61 -23.54 26.28 -14.53
C ALA A 61 -22.65 26.46 -15.76
N ALA A 62 -21.34 26.18 -15.65
CA ALA A 62 -20.43 26.21 -16.78
C ALA A 62 -20.66 25.07 -17.78
N PHE A 63 -21.32 23.97 -17.38
CA PHE A 63 -21.55 22.82 -18.25
C PHE A 63 -22.77 23.01 -19.18
N PRO A 64 -22.81 22.34 -20.35
CA PRO A 64 -23.97 22.37 -21.23
C PRO A 64 -25.28 21.99 -20.52
N PRO A 65 -26.41 22.64 -20.85
CA PRO A 65 -27.70 22.30 -20.26
C PRO A 65 -28.14 20.89 -20.72
N GLY A 66 -28.84 20.17 -19.84
CA GLY A 66 -29.45 18.87 -20.16
C GLY A 66 -28.54 17.65 -20.00
N ILE A 67 -27.26 17.81 -19.65
CA ILE A 67 -26.37 16.67 -19.37
C ILE A 67 -26.72 16.00 -18.04
N GLU A 68 -26.55 14.68 -17.98
CA GLU A 68 -26.70 13.92 -16.74
C GLU A 68 -25.53 14.22 -15.79
N LYS A 69 -25.79 14.33 -14.49
CA LYS A 69 -24.78 14.69 -13.47
C LYS A 69 -24.85 13.67 -12.34
N HIS A 70 -23.76 12.96 -12.12
CA HIS A 70 -23.70 11.85 -11.18
C HIS A 70 -22.51 11.99 -10.24
N PRO A 71 -22.69 11.77 -8.93
CA PRO A 71 -21.56 11.62 -8.03
C PRO A 71 -20.76 10.38 -8.40
N ARG A 72 -19.47 10.37 -8.04
CA ARG A 72 -18.53 9.27 -8.32
C ARG A 72 -19.06 7.89 -7.91
N ALA A 73 -19.85 7.80 -6.85
CA ALA A 73 -20.44 6.55 -6.36
C ALA A 73 -21.37 5.87 -7.37
N GLU A 74 -21.97 6.63 -8.29
CA GLU A 74 -22.91 6.13 -9.29
C GLU A 74 -22.22 5.72 -10.61
N LEU A 75 -20.89 5.81 -10.70
CA LEU A 75 -20.14 5.51 -11.93
C LEU A 75 -20.51 4.16 -12.56
N LEU A 76 -20.62 3.09 -11.77
CA LEU A 76 -20.95 1.76 -12.29
C LEU A 76 -22.36 1.72 -12.89
N GLN A 77 -23.32 2.42 -12.28
CA GLN A 77 -24.70 2.50 -12.81
C GLN A 77 -24.72 3.28 -14.13
N VAL A 78 -23.93 4.37 -14.21
CA VAL A 78 -23.77 5.14 -15.45
C VAL A 78 -23.12 4.28 -16.54
N GLU A 79 -22.05 3.54 -16.22
CA GLU A 79 -21.37 2.63 -17.16
C GLU A 79 -22.32 1.51 -17.65
N GLU A 80 -23.11 0.91 -16.76
CA GLU A 80 -24.09 -0.11 -17.12
C GLU A 80 -25.21 0.45 -18.02
N LYS A 81 -25.73 1.63 -17.69
CA LYS A 81 -26.73 2.34 -18.51
C LYS A 81 -26.17 2.67 -19.89
N PHE A 82 -25.00 3.33 -19.93
CA PHE A 82 -24.41 3.85 -21.17
C PHE A 82 -23.98 2.73 -22.12
N ARG A 83 -23.62 1.55 -21.60
CA ARG A 83 -23.34 0.35 -22.39
C ARG A 83 -24.53 -0.10 -23.27
N THR A 84 -25.75 0.24 -22.88
CA THR A 84 -26.99 -0.19 -23.57
C THR A 84 -27.61 0.88 -24.47
N LEU A 85 -27.10 2.12 -24.41
CA LEU A 85 -27.63 3.22 -25.21
C LEU A 85 -27.19 3.07 -26.67
N PRO A 86 -28.09 3.26 -27.64
CA PRO A 86 -27.72 3.26 -29.06
C PRO A 86 -26.83 4.47 -29.39
N GLY A 87 -25.90 4.28 -30.33
CA GLY A 87 -25.00 5.34 -30.79
C GLY A 87 -23.82 5.61 -29.85
N VAL A 88 -23.15 6.74 -30.07
CA VAL A 88 -21.96 7.12 -29.28
C VAL A 88 -22.40 7.83 -28.01
N SER A 89 -21.92 7.35 -26.87
CA SER A 89 -22.14 7.97 -25.56
C SER A 89 -20.80 8.34 -24.90
N VAL A 90 -20.80 9.35 -24.02
CA VAL A 90 -19.60 9.83 -23.33
C VAL A 90 -19.84 9.97 -21.84
N ILE A 91 -18.92 9.39 -21.06
CA ILE A 91 -18.80 9.62 -19.62
C ILE A 91 -17.62 10.56 -19.40
N LEU A 92 -17.89 11.80 -19.04
CA LEU A 92 -16.87 12.77 -18.64
C LEU A 92 -16.65 12.64 -17.13
N TYR A 93 -15.54 12.02 -16.75
CA TYR A 93 -15.17 11.77 -15.37
C TYR A 93 -14.21 12.85 -14.87
N VAL A 94 -14.67 13.71 -13.98
CA VAL A 94 -13.92 14.85 -13.42
C VAL A 94 -13.43 14.50 -12.02
N GLN A 95 -12.11 14.36 -11.89
CA GLN A 95 -11.47 14.15 -10.59
C GLN A 95 -9.99 14.57 -10.64
N THR A 96 -9.58 15.55 -9.84
CA THR A 96 -8.17 15.90 -9.62
C THR A 96 -7.38 14.67 -9.13
N CYS A 97 -6.16 14.47 -9.64
CA CYS A 97 -5.36 13.31 -9.26
C CYS A 97 -4.94 13.37 -7.77
N ALA A 98 -4.70 12.20 -7.16
CA ALA A 98 -4.38 12.11 -5.73
C ALA A 98 -3.09 12.86 -5.36
N ALA A 99 -2.07 12.84 -6.24
CA ALA A 99 -0.82 13.56 -6.02
C ALA A 99 -1.05 15.07 -5.94
N GLU A 100 -1.83 15.63 -6.86
CA GLU A 100 -2.15 17.05 -6.87
C GLU A 100 -3.04 17.45 -5.69
N LYS A 101 -4.04 16.63 -5.29
CA LYS A 101 -4.81 16.88 -4.06
C LYS A 101 -3.91 16.97 -2.82
N ARG A 102 -2.93 16.07 -2.67
CA ARG A 102 -1.96 16.12 -1.56
C ARG A 102 -1.13 17.40 -1.60
N ARG A 103 -0.60 17.75 -2.78
CA ARG A 103 0.17 18.98 -2.98
C ARG A 103 -0.63 20.23 -2.64
N ARG A 104 -1.87 20.35 -3.14
CA ARG A 104 -2.73 21.51 -2.87
C ARG A 104 -3.10 21.62 -1.40
N ARG A 105 -3.37 20.51 -0.69
CA ARG A 105 -3.61 20.52 0.76
C ARG A 105 -2.42 21.05 1.56
N LYS A 106 -1.20 20.62 1.21
CA LYS A 106 0.02 21.17 1.84
C LYS A 106 0.17 22.67 1.63
N ARG A 107 -0.31 23.19 0.49
CA ARG A 107 -0.30 24.62 0.15
C ARG A 107 -1.54 25.39 0.66
N GLY A 108 -2.48 24.73 1.34
CA GLY A 108 -3.75 25.34 1.76
C GLY A 108 -4.73 25.66 0.62
N LEU A 109 -4.52 25.09 -0.58
CA LEU A 109 -5.30 25.35 -1.80
C LEU A 109 -6.37 24.26 -2.07
N TYR A 110 -6.62 23.38 -1.11
CA TYR A 110 -7.62 22.31 -1.24
C TYR A 110 -8.14 21.92 0.15
N PRO A 111 -9.42 21.51 0.30
CA PRO A 111 -9.97 21.12 1.59
C PRO A 111 -9.15 20.00 2.23
N ASP A 112 -8.72 20.20 3.47
CA ASP A 112 -8.08 19.16 4.29
C ASP A 112 -9.04 18.68 5.38
N PRO A 113 -9.68 17.50 5.21
CA PRO A 113 -10.57 16.98 6.24
C PRO A 113 -9.80 16.69 7.52
N ASP A 114 -10.33 17.16 8.66
CA ASP A 114 -9.89 16.76 10.00
C ASP A 114 -10.43 15.36 10.35
N ARG A 115 -10.01 14.39 9.54
CA ARG A 115 -10.41 13.00 9.64
C ARG A 115 -9.31 12.11 9.08
N ARG A 116 -8.88 11.12 9.85
CA ARG A 116 -7.95 10.07 9.45
C ARG A 116 -8.60 8.70 9.56
N VAL A 117 -8.05 7.74 8.83
CA VAL A 117 -8.48 6.33 8.88
C VAL A 117 -7.32 5.52 9.44
N MET A 118 -7.62 4.66 10.40
CA MET A 118 -6.71 3.65 10.92
C MET A 118 -7.35 2.27 10.79
N ILE A 119 -6.51 1.23 10.74
CA ILE A 119 -6.93 -0.17 10.70
C ILE A 119 -6.44 -0.84 11.97
N LEU A 120 -7.35 -1.43 12.74
CA LEU A 120 -6.99 -2.24 13.91
C LEU A 120 -6.46 -3.61 13.45
N PRO A 121 -5.16 -3.91 13.60
CA PRO A 121 -4.55 -5.13 13.05
C PRO A 121 -5.14 -6.41 13.64
N GLU A 122 -5.46 -6.36 14.93
CA GLU A 122 -6.11 -7.46 15.66
C GLU A 122 -7.46 -7.85 15.06
N ILE A 123 -8.21 -6.90 14.50
CA ILE A 123 -9.49 -7.17 13.84
C ILE A 123 -9.26 -7.49 12.36
N CYS A 124 -8.28 -6.88 11.70
CA CYS A 124 -8.02 -7.08 10.29
C CYS A 124 -7.74 -8.56 9.96
N GLU A 125 -8.35 -9.03 8.86
CA GLU A 125 -8.15 -10.40 8.36
C GLU A 125 -7.14 -10.47 7.21
N GLY A 126 -6.60 -9.33 6.79
CA GLY A 126 -5.64 -9.28 5.67
C GLY A 126 -6.23 -9.72 4.33
N CYS A 127 -7.55 -9.60 4.14
CA CYS A 127 -8.24 -10.10 2.94
C CYS A 127 -8.01 -9.24 1.68
N GLY A 128 -7.53 -8.00 1.84
CA GLY A 128 -7.26 -7.09 0.72
C GLY A 128 -8.48 -6.42 0.11
N ASP A 129 -9.72 -6.67 0.58
CA ASP A 129 -10.93 -6.05 0.00
C ASP A 129 -10.86 -4.51 0.04
N CYS A 130 -10.29 -3.92 1.08
CA CYS A 130 -10.02 -2.48 1.11
C CYS A 130 -9.10 -2.00 -0.02
N GLY A 131 -8.10 -2.79 -0.41
CA GLY A 131 -7.23 -2.53 -1.55
C GLY A 131 -7.98 -2.65 -2.88
N VAL A 132 -8.80 -3.68 -3.03
CA VAL A 132 -9.65 -3.88 -4.21
C VAL A 132 -10.63 -2.71 -4.41
N GLN A 133 -11.28 -2.25 -3.33
CA GLN A 133 -12.27 -1.17 -3.40
C GLN A 133 -11.64 0.22 -3.62
N SER A 134 -10.40 0.44 -3.16
CA SER A 134 -9.78 1.79 -3.18
C SER A 134 -8.67 1.95 -4.21
N ASN A 135 -8.05 0.86 -4.65
CA ASN A 135 -6.77 0.85 -5.35
C ASN A 135 -5.74 1.79 -4.67
N CYS A 136 -5.70 1.76 -3.33
CA CYS A 136 -4.90 2.69 -2.53
C CYS A 136 -3.54 2.09 -2.15
N VAL A 137 -2.48 2.78 -2.56
CA VAL A 137 -1.08 2.42 -2.24
C VAL A 137 -0.68 2.79 -0.81
N SER A 138 -1.45 3.63 -0.12
CA SER A 138 -1.25 3.93 1.31
C SER A 138 -1.80 2.82 2.23
N ILE A 139 -2.41 1.76 1.68
CA ILE A 139 -2.74 0.56 2.45
C ILE A 139 -1.53 -0.37 2.38
N VAL A 140 -0.78 -0.45 3.46
CA VAL A 140 0.46 -1.24 3.57
C VAL A 140 0.20 -2.53 4.37
N PRO A 141 0.96 -3.62 4.17
CA PRO A 141 0.93 -4.81 4.98
C PRO A 141 1.50 -4.47 6.35
N LEU A 142 1.03 -5.24 7.31
CA LEU A 142 1.61 -5.25 8.64
C LEU A 142 1.71 -6.71 9.05
N ASP A 143 2.92 -7.24 9.07
CA ASP A 143 3.13 -8.63 9.47
C ASP A 143 3.01 -8.76 10.99
N THR A 144 2.23 -9.75 11.42
CA THR A 144 1.94 -10.02 12.83
C THR A 144 2.01 -11.53 13.07
N GLU A 145 2.09 -11.95 14.33
CA GLU A 145 2.03 -13.37 14.69
C GLU A 145 0.77 -14.08 14.16
N LEU A 146 -0.35 -13.36 14.00
CA LEU A 146 -1.60 -13.91 13.44
C LEU A 146 -1.68 -13.80 11.91
N GLY A 147 -0.54 -13.61 11.25
CA GLY A 147 -0.39 -13.45 9.80
C GLY A 147 -0.47 -12.00 9.33
N ARG A 148 -0.26 -11.80 8.03
CA ARG A 148 -0.24 -10.48 7.37
C ARG A 148 -1.57 -9.74 7.52
N LYS A 149 -1.50 -8.50 8.03
CA LYS A 149 -2.61 -7.55 8.24
C LYS A 149 -2.48 -6.37 7.28
N ARG A 150 -3.25 -5.32 7.54
CA ARG A 150 -3.18 -4.04 6.81
C ARG A 150 -3.01 -2.91 7.82
N ALA A 151 -2.25 -1.91 7.45
CA ALA A 151 -2.16 -0.61 8.10
C ALA A 151 -2.38 0.49 7.07
N ILE A 152 -2.60 1.71 7.53
CA ILE A 152 -2.64 2.90 6.69
C ILE A 152 -1.34 3.67 6.95
N ASP A 153 -0.57 3.90 5.91
CA ASP A 153 0.52 4.86 5.95
C ASP A 153 -0.07 6.28 6.02
N GLN A 154 0.09 6.93 7.19
CA GLN A 154 -0.47 8.25 7.48
C GLN A 154 0.25 9.39 6.75
N SER A 155 1.50 9.18 6.32
CA SER A 155 2.32 10.15 5.59
C SER A 155 1.91 10.22 4.13
N SER A 156 1.64 9.07 3.51
CA SER A 156 1.22 9.04 2.10
C SER A 156 -0.30 9.16 1.88
N CYS A 157 -1.12 8.99 2.93
CA CYS A 157 -2.58 8.99 2.83
C CYS A 157 -3.15 10.28 2.20
N ASN A 158 -3.94 10.13 1.14
CA ASN A 158 -4.60 11.23 0.45
C ASN A 158 -6.00 11.58 1.02
N LYS A 159 -6.39 11.03 2.18
CA LYS A 159 -7.70 11.29 2.83
C LYS A 159 -8.92 11.19 1.89
N ASP A 160 -8.89 10.29 0.91
CA ASP A 160 -10.05 10.06 0.02
C ASP A 160 -11.10 9.11 0.64
N PHE A 161 -10.71 8.36 1.67
CA PHE A 161 -11.55 7.45 2.46
C PHE A 161 -12.23 6.32 1.67
N SER A 162 -11.86 6.09 0.41
CA SER A 162 -12.42 5.02 -0.43
C SER A 162 -12.13 3.62 0.12
N CYS A 163 -11.07 3.48 0.93
CA CYS A 163 -10.76 2.26 1.68
C CYS A 163 -11.88 1.81 2.61
N LEU A 164 -12.73 2.74 3.10
CA LEU A 164 -13.86 2.44 3.98
C LEU A 164 -14.96 1.62 3.29
N ASN A 165 -15.02 1.65 1.95
CA ASN A 165 -15.91 0.82 1.14
C ASN A 165 -15.56 -0.67 1.25
N GLY A 166 -14.33 -1.00 1.68
CA GLY A 166 -13.98 -2.37 2.03
C GLY A 166 -14.85 -2.90 3.19
N PHE A 167 -15.36 -4.12 3.02
CA PHE A 167 -16.21 -4.80 4.00
C PHE A 167 -15.36 -5.38 5.14
N CYS A 168 -14.88 -4.48 5.98
CA CYS A 168 -14.05 -4.80 7.14
C CYS A 168 -14.46 -3.96 8.35
N PRO A 169 -14.71 -4.57 9.53
CA PRO A 169 -15.00 -3.87 10.77
C PRO A 169 -13.75 -3.34 11.49
N SER A 170 -12.55 -3.58 10.94
CA SER A 170 -11.29 -3.10 11.53
C SER A 170 -11.06 -1.61 11.34
N PHE A 171 -11.83 -0.95 10.48
CA PHE A 171 -11.66 0.46 10.17
C PHE A 171 -12.20 1.33 11.31
N VAL A 172 -11.34 2.24 11.76
CA VAL A 172 -11.69 3.31 12.70
C VAL A 172 -11.36 4.62 12.01
N THR A 173 -12.29 5.57 12.05
CA THR A 173 -11.98 6.96 11.68
C THR A 173 -11.76 7.78 12.92
N VAL A 174 -10.75 8.64 12.89
CA VAL A 174 -10.34 9.48 14.01
C VAL A 174 -10.39 10.94 13.57
N LYS A 175 -11.16 11.77 14.27
CA LYS A 175 -11.14 13.24 14.11
C LYS A 175 -10.25 13.87 15.17
N GLY A 176 -9.75 15.08 14.92
CA GLY A 176 -8.78 15.77 15.80
C GLY A 176 -7.40 15.11 15.82
N ALA A 177 -7.11 14.26 14.82
CA ALA A 177 -5.96 13.37 14.81
C ALA A 177 -4.77 13.98 14.07
N GLN A 178 -3.72 14.29 14.83
CA GLN A 178 -2.41 14.61 14.27
C GLN A 178 -1.52 13.36 14.39
N PRO A 179 -0.92 12.85 13.29
CA PRO A 179 0.00 11.73 13.38
C PRO A 179 1.11 12.07 14.37
N LYS A 180 1.34 11.17 15.32
CA LYS A 180 2.49 11.33 16.20
C LYS A 180 3.74 11.31 15.34
N LYS A 181 4.54 12.35 15.46
CA LYS A 181 5.91 12.26 14.98
C LYS A 181 6.64 11.30 15.91
N ALA A 182 7.45 10.41 15.34
CA ALA A 182 8.40 9.66 16.16
C ALA A 182 9.17 10.66 17.03
N ALA A 183 9.49 10.27 18.26
CA ALA A 183 10.36 11.08 19.10
C ALA A 183 11.69 11.20 18.35
N THR A 184 11.91 12.35 17.72
CA THR A 184 13.09 12.56 16.88
C THR A 184 14.31 12.50 17.78
N VAL A 185 15.17 11.53 17.56
CA VAL A 185 16.47 11.52 18.24
C VAL A 185 17.27 12.67 17.66
N ASN A 186 17.54 13.68 18.49
CA ASN A 186 18.39 14.78 18.05
C ASN A 186 19.83 14.29 18.01
N ILE A 187 20.36 14.08 16.82
CA ILE A 187 21.75 13.68 16.61
C ILE A 187 22.57 14.94 16.35
N ASP A 188 23.58 15.23 17.16
CA ASP A 188 24.57 16.23 16.76
C ASP A 188 25.47 15.59 15.70
N LEU A 189 25.36 16.10 14.46
CA LEU A 189 26.15 15.57 13.36
C LEU A 189 27.61 16.01 13.51
N PRO A 190 28.59 15.11 13.34
CA PRO A 190 29.99 15.51 13.29
C PRO A 190 30.27 16.37 12.04
N ASP A 191 31.45 16.99 11.99
CA ASP A 191 31.90 17.64 10.77
C ASP A 191 32.08 16.58 9.66
N LEU A 192 31.35 16.76 8.55
CA LEU A 192 31.30 15.79 7.46
C LEU A 192 32.27 16.23 6.35
N PRO A 193 33.25 15.40 5.97
CA PRO A 193 34.23 15.79 4.97
C PRO A 193 33.56 16.09 3.63
N ALA A 194 34.08 17.07 2.90
CA ALA A 194 33.66 17.28 1.52
C ALA A 194 34.17 16.11 0.64
N PRO A 195 33.31 15.50 -0.18
CA PRO A 195 33.73 14.48 -1.12
C PRO A 195 34.50 15.08 -2.30
N GLU A 196 35.27 14.25 -2.98
CA GLU A 196 35.78 14.58 -4.31
C GLU A 196 34.62 14.50 -5.31
N LEU A 197 34.30 15.64 -5.95
CA LEU A 197 33.21 15.70 -6.92
C LEU A 197 33.69 15.19 -8.28
N PRO A 198 32.86 14.44 -9.02
CA PRO A 198 33.25 13.92 -10.32
C PRO A 198 33.38 15.05 -11.34
N GLU A 199 34.37 14.97 -12.22
CA GLU A 199 34.50 15.89 -13.34
C GLU A 199 33.49 15.55 -14.45
N ILE A 200 32.98 16.58 -15.12
CA ILE A 200 32.10 16.42 -16.29
C ILE A 200 32.94 16.44 -17.56
N GLU A 201 33.08 15.26 -18.18
CA GLU A 201 33.64 15.06 -19.51
C GLU A 201 32.49 14.89 -20.53
N GLY A 202 32.15 15.96 -21.25
CA GLY A 202 30.95 15.99 -22.11
C GLY A 202 29.68 16.07 -21.27
N THR A 203 29.05 14.92 -20.99
CA THR A 203 27.83 14.86 -20.16
C THR A 203 27.99 13.89 -18.99
N TYR A 204 27.53 14.30 -17.81
CA TYR A 204 27.40 13.46 -16.64
C TYR A 204 25.92 13.10 -16.43
N ASN A 205 25.64 11.81 -16.42
CA ASN A 205 24.27 11.28 -16.50
C ASN A 205 23.83 10.70 -15.16
N CYS A 206 22.91 11.38 -14.51
CA CYS A 206 22.24 10.91 -13.29
C CYS A 206 20.87 10.33 -13.66
N VAL A 207 20.50 9.22 -13.03
CA VAL A 207 19.15 8.67 -13.10
C VAL A 207 18.58 8.60 -11.68
N ILE A 208 17.51 9.34 -11.43
CA ILE A 208 16.78 9.25 -10.17
C ILE A 208 15.62 8.27 -10.36
N THR A 209 15.53 7.26 -9.51
CA THR A 209 14.55 6.18 -9.63
C THR A 209 13.64 6.12 -8.42
N GLY A 210 12.33 6.02 -8.64
CA GLY A 210 11.41 5.72 -7.57
C GLY A 210 9.97 5.61 -8.01
N VAL A 211 9.04 5.70 -7.07
CA VAL A 211 7.62 5.48 -7.32
C VAL A 211 6.89 6.82 -7.51
N GLY A 212 5.93 6.86 -8.43
CA GLY A 212 5.15 8.05 -8.70
C GLY A 212 4.46 8.62 -7.45
N GLY A 213 4.70 9.91 -7.18
CA GLY A 213 4.11 10.62 -6.06
C GLY A 213 4.87 10.51 -4.73
N THR A 214 6.12 10.01 -4.72
CA THR A 214 6.99 10.00 -3.53
C THR A 214 7.98 11.18 -3.47
N GLY A 215 8.12 11.97 -4.55
CA GLY A 215 9.00 13.15 -4.59
C GLY A 215 10.25 13.02 -5.47
N VAL A 216 10.39 11.91 -6.20
CA VAL A 216 11.50 11.65 -7.15
C VAL A 216 11.68 12.79 -8.17
N VAL A 217 10.58 13.29 -8.73
CA VAL A 217 10.60 14.43 -9.67
C VAL A 217 11.13 15.69 -8.99
N THR A 218 10.81 15.90 -7.72
CA THR A 218 11.29 17.04 -6.94
C THR A 218 12.81 16.98 -6.74
N ILE A 219 13.38 15.80 -6.49
CA ILE A 219 14.84 15.62 -6.43
C ILE A 219 15.50 16.00 -7.77
N GLY A 220 14.94 15.55 -8.89
CA GLY A 220 15.43 15.94 -10.22
C GLY A 220 15.38 17.45 -10.45
N ALA A 221 14.27 18.10 -10.08
CA ALA A 221 14.11 19.55 -10.22
C ALA A 221 15.08 20.34 -9.32
N ILE A 222 15.31 19.89 -8.07
CA ILE A 222 16.29 20.48 -7.16
C ILE A 222 17.69 20.38 -7.76
N LEU A 223 18.07 19.22 -8.30
CA LEU A 223 19.37 19.03 -8.94
C LEU A 223 19.54 19.89 -10.21
N ALA A 224 18.52 19.98 -11.05
CA ALA A 224 18.58 20.84 -12.24
C ALA A 224 18.72 22.32 -11.87
N GLN A 225 18.02 22.76 -10.82
CA GLN A 225 18.12 24.12 -10.29
C GLN A 225 19.48 24.39 -9.63
N ALA A 226 20.00 23.43 -8.88
CA ALA A 226 21.33 23.49 -8.29
C ALA A 226 22.41 23.57 -9.36
N ALA A 227 22.32 22.74 -10.41
CA ALA A 227 23.25 22.78 -11.55
C ALA A 227 23.28 24.17 -12.21
N TYR A 228 22.11 24.79 -12.42
CA TYR A 228 22.04 26.15 -12.93
C TYR A 228 22.71 27.18 -12.01
N MET A 229 22.51 27.07 -10.69
CA MET A 229 23.16 27.94 -9.70
C MET A 229 24.68 27.76 -9.68
N ASP A 230 25.16 26.55 -9.99
CA ASP A 230 26.58 26.20 -10.07
C ASP A 230 27.20 26.52 -11.44
N GLY A 231 26.44 27.15 -12.34
CA GLY A 231 26.90 27.56 -13.68
C GLY A 231 26.99 26.42 -14.69
N LEU A 232 26.34 25.28 -14.43
CA LEU A 232 26.32 24.10 -15.29
C LEU A 232 25.09 24.08 -16.22
N GLY A 233 25.21 23.36 -17.34
CA GLY A 233 24.09 22.97 -18.18
C GLY A 233 23.32 21.79 -17.58
N ALA A 234 21.99 21.84 -17.60
CA ALA A 234 21.14 20.75 -17.12
C ALA A 234 20.00 20.45 -18.10
N GLY A 235 19.86 19.19 -18.46
CA GLY A 235 18.72 18.66 -19.22
C GLY A 235 18.00 17.61 -18.38
N MET A 236 16.70 17.78 -18.14
CA MET A 236 15.90 16.84 -17.34
C MET A 236 14.71 16.33 -18.13
N MET A 237 14.46 15.02 -18.04
CA MET A 237 13.28 14.36 -18.60
C MET A 237 12.74 13.36 -17.59
N GLU A 238 11.44 13.37 -17.37
CA GLU A 238 10.75 12.39 -16.54
C GLU A 238 10.04 11.35 -17.39
N MET A 239 10.24 10.07 -17.08
CA MET A 239 9.50 8.96 -17.66
C MET A 239 8.64 8.35 -16.57
N ALA A 240 7.35 8.63 -16.61
CA ALA A 240 6.37 7.93 -15.80
C ALA A 240 5.88 6.68 -16.55
N GLY A 241 5.92 5.51 -15.92
CA GLY A 241 5.29 4.32 -16.48
C GLY A 241 3.76 4.49 -16.65
N LEU A 242 3.14 3.68 -17.49
CA LEU A 242 1.68 3.68 -17.77
C LEU A 242 0.80 3.31 -16.55
N ALA A 243 1.40 3.02 -15.39
CA ALA A 243 0.67 2.55 -14.23
C ALA A 243 -0.13 3.66 -13.54
N GLN A 244 -1.40 3.37 -13.23
CA GLN A 244 -2.36 4.34 -12.70
C GLN A 244 -2.04 4.87 -11.28
N LYS A 245 -1.32 4.12 -10.43
CA LYS A 245 -0.86 4.55 -9.09
C LYS A 245 0.31 3.68 -8.67
N GLY A 246 1.33 4.26 -8.02
CA GLY A 246 2.47 3.49 -7.54
C GLY A 246 3.33 2.89 -8.66
N GLY A 247 3.33 3.52 -9.84
CA GLY A 247 4.14 3.12 -10.99
C GLY A 247 5.60 3.54 -10.84
N ALA A 248 6.47 2.82 -11.53
CA ALA A 248 7.87 3.22 -11.69
C ALA A 248 7.96 4.58 -12.39
N VAL A 249 8.76 5.47 -11.81
CA VAL A 249 9.15 6.76 -12.36
C VAL A 249 10.67 6.81 -12.40
N THR A 250 11.20 7.17 -13.56
CA THR A 250 12.64 7.41 -13.75
C THR A 250 12.83 8.83 -14.25
N VAL A 251 13.64 9.61 -13.55
CA VAL A 251 14.08 10.94 -13.99
C VAL A 251 15.46 10.79 -14.58
N HIS A 252 15.61 11.17 -15.84
CA HIS A 252 16.87 11.27 -16.55
C HIS A 252 17.36 12.70 -16.41
N LEU A 253 18.52 12.89 -15.78
CA LEU A 253 19.17 14.18 -15.62
C LEU A 253 20.56 14.11 -16.27
N LYS A 254 20.77 14.92 -17.30
CA LYS A 254 22.10 15.16 -17.89
C LYS A 254 22.63 16.49 -17.41
N LEU A 255 23.89 16.46 -16.98
CA LEU A 255 24.65 17.62 -16.56
C LEU A 255 25.80 17.81 -17.54
N ALA A 256 26.11 19.06 -17.88
CA ALA A 256 27.23 19.39 -18.74
C ALA A 256 27.85 20.71 -18.29
N ARG A 257 29.04 21.05 -18.82
CA ARG A 257 29.68 22.33 -18.50
C ARG A 257 28.89 23.50 -19.10
N ALA A 258 28.38 23.34 -20.32
CA ALA A 258 27.48 24.29 -20.95
C ALA A 258 26.18 23.60 -21.40
N PRO A 259 25.02 24.31 -21.40
CA PRO A 259 23.75 23.74 -21.87
C PRO A 259 23.81 23.20 -23.31
N GLU A 260 24.60 23.82 -24.17
CA GLU A 260 24.75 23.47 -25.59
C GLU A 260 25.43 22.12 -25.81
N ASP A 261 26.11 21.58 -24.79
CA ASP A 261 26.77 20.27 -24.83
C ASP A 261 25.78 19.10 -24.63
N ILE A 262 24.48 19.38 -24.42
CA ILE A 262 23.44 18.37 -24.20
C ILE A 262 22.60 18.19 -25.47
N ASP A 263 22.99 17.23 -26.31
CA ASP A 263 22.26 16.92 -27.55
C ASP A 263 20.93 16.17 -27.31
N ALA A 264 20.90 15.29 -26.31
CA ALA A 264 19.75 14.45 -26.01
C ALA A 264 19.64 14.19 -24.51
N ILE A 265 18.49 14.51 -23.93
CA ILE A 265 18.25 14.44 -22.48
C ILE A 265 18.14 12.99 -21.98
N ARG A 266 17.60 12.08 -22.80
CA ARG A 266 17.45 10.68 -22.39
C ARG A 266 18.81 10.02 -22.20
N VAL A 267 19.03 9.43 -21.04
CA VAL A 267 20.21 8.57 -20.77
C VAL A 267 20.03 7.26 -21.52
N ALA A 268 21.01 6.87 -22.33
CA ALA A 268 20.96 5.62 -23.07
C ALA A 268 21.48 4.43 -22.25
N THR A 269 21.33 3.24 -22.82
CA THR A 269 21.83 1.98 -22.24
C THR A 269 23.33 2.08 -21.95
N GLY A 270 23.73 1.79 -20.71
CA GLY A 270 25.12 1.83 -20.26
C GLY A 270 25.71 3.23 -20.00
N GLU A 271 24.95 4.31 -20.17
CA GLU A 271 25.48 5.68 -20.04
C GLU A 271 25.30 6.31 -18.65
N ALA A 272 24.60 5.66 -17.72
CA ALA A 272 24.38 6.22 -16.39
C ALA A 272 25.68 6.25 -15.58
N HIS A 273 26.02 7.41 -15.02
CA HIS A 273 27.16 7.59 -14.12
C HIS A 273 26.74 7.43 -12.66
N ALA A 274 25.52 7.89 -12.33
CA ALA A 274 24.97 7.82 -10.99
C ALA A 274 23.51 7.37 -10.99
N ILE A 275 23.16 6.48 -10.07
CA ILE A 275 21.77 6.18 -9.71
C ILE A 275 21.48 6.77 -8.33
N ILE A 276 20.50 7.66 -8.25
CA ILE A 276 19.91 8.14 -6.99
C ILE A 276 18.64 7.35 -6.79
N GLY A 277 18.78 6.21 -6.12
CA GLY A 277 17.74 5.19 -6.01
C GLY A 277 16.81 5.44 -4.85
N CYS A 278 15.81 6.28 -5.05
CA CYS A 278 14.80 6.55 -4.03
C CYS A 278 13.93 5.33 -3.70
N GLU A 279 13.87 4.29 -4.54
CA GLU A 279 13.13 3.05 -4.24
C GLU A 279 13.82 1.79 -4.79
N LEU A 280 13.90 0.72 -3.99
CA LEU A 280 14.56 -0.53 -4.36
C LEU A 280 14.00 -1.16 -5.65
N VAL A 281 12.67 -1.28 -5.77
CA VAL A 281 12.01 -1.99 -6.88
C VAL A 281 12.30 -1.34 -8.24
N VAL A 282 12.36 -0.01 -8.28
CA VAL A 282 12.59 0.73 -9.53
C VAL A 282 14.06 0.78 -9.86
N SER A 283 14.91 0.95 -8.85
CA SER A 283 16.38 0.96 -8.99
C SER A 283 16.91 -0.39 -9.49
N ALA A 284 16.39 -1.51 -8.95
CA ALA A 284 16.76 -2.86 -9.36
C ALA A 284 16.00 -3.37 -10.60
N SER A 285 15.18 -2.55 -11.24
CA SER A 285 14.42 -2.96 -12.43
C SER A 285 15.35 -3.21 -13.61
N HIS A 286 14.96 -4.11 -14.52
CA HIS A 286 15.74 -4.40 -15.73
C HIS A 286 15.95 -3.15 -16.60
N GLN A 287 14.98 -2.22 -16.60
CA GLN A 287 15.10 -0.97 -17.34
C GLN A 287 16.22 -0.09 -16.77
N THR A 288 16.24 0.12 -15.45
CA THR A 288 17.28 0.90 -14.77
C THR A 288 18.64 0.22 -14.86
N LEU A 289 18.73 -1.08 -14.57
CA LEU A 289 19.98 -1.85 -14.66
C LEU A 289 20.58 -1.80 -16.07
N GLY A 290 19.76 -1.77 -17.12
CA GLY A 290 20.20 -1.59 -18.50
C GLY A 290 20.89 -0.25 -18.77
N LEU A 291 20.61 0.80 -17.99
CA LEU A 291 21.27 2.11 -18.11
C LEU A 291 22.66 2.12 -17.47
N THR A 292 22.97 1.16 -16.61
CA THR A 292 24.22 1.13 -15.83
C THR A 292 25.37 0.44 -16.58
N THR A 293 26.62 0.75 -16.22
CA THR A 293 27.85 0.07 -16.64
C THR A 293 28.71 -0.25 -15.43
N THR A 294 29.07 -1.53 -15.26
CA THR A 294 29.91 -2.00 -14.15
C THR A 294 31.28 -1.32 -14.16
N GLY A 295 31.72 -0.83 -13.00
CA GLY A 295 32.98 -0.09 -12.84
C GLY A 295 32.91 1.41 -13.18
N VAL A 296 31.81 1.86 -13.80
CA VAL A 296 31.57 3.27 -14.10
C VAL A 296 30.46 3.81 -13.19
N THR A 297 29.28 3.21 -13.28
CA THR A 297 28.11 3.66 -12.54
C THR A 297 28.28 3.44 -11.03
N GLY A 298 28.00 4.47 -10.24
CA GLY A 298 27.76 4.33 -8.81
C GLY A 298 26.29 4.51 -8.46
N ALA A 299 25.87 4.00 -7.30
CA ALA A 299 24.50 4.16 -6.82
C ALA A 299 24.42 4.28 -5.31
N VAL A 300 23.49 5.10 -4.85
CA VAL A 300 22.94 5.03 -3.50
C VAL A 300 21.48 4.68 -3.64
N VAL A 301 21.02 3.64 -2.94
CA VAL A 301 19.66 3.12 -3.09
C VAL A 301 19.00 2.93 -1.72
N ASP A 302 17.78 3.47 -1.57
CA ASP A 302 16.90 3.13 -0.46
C ASP A 302 16.51 1.65 -0.55
N SER A 303 16.89 0.90 0.46
CA SER A 303 16.70 -0.54 0.55
C SER A 303 15.33 -0.93 1.11
N HIS A 304 14.50 0.06 1.48
CA HIS A 304 13.15 -0.14 1.97
C HIS A 304 12.25 -0.84 0.95
N GLU A 305 11.41 -1.76 1.40
CA GLU A 305 10.47 -2.49 0.54
C GLU A 305 9.15 -1.72 0.36
N THR A 306 9.20 -0.68 -0.47
CA THR A 306 8.01 0.12 -0.81
C THR A 306 7.06 -0.63 -1.73
N ILE A 307 5.78 -0.59 -1.39
CA ILE A 307 4.76 -1.40 -2.04
C ILE A 307 4.15 -0.72 -3.25
N THR A 308 4.10 -1.47 -4.35
CA THR A 308 3.57 -1.01 -5.63
C THR A 308 2.06 -1.23 -5.73
N GLY A 309 1.44 -0.64 -6.76
CA GLY A 309 0.00 -0.78 -7.02
C GLY A 309 -0.50 -2.23 -7.17
N ASP A 310 0.37 -3.19 -7.51
CA ASP A 310 -0.03 -4.60 -7.68
C ASP A 310 -0.51 -5.26 -6.37
N PHE A 311 -0.01 -4.78 -5.23
CA PHE A 311 -0.43 -5.25 -3.91
C PHE A 311 -1.90 -4.96 -3.60
N THR A 312 -2.51 -3.97 -4.26
CA THR A 312 -3.94 -3.67 -4.04
C THR A 312 -4.84 -4.82 -4.52
N ARG A 313 -4.35 -5.64 -5.46
CA ARG A 313 -5.06 -6.79 -6.04
C ARG A 313 -4.58 -8.13 -5.50
N GLN A 314 -3.34 -8.20 -5.03
CA GLN A 314 -2.73 -9.43 -4.52
C GLN A 314 -2.37 -9.29 -3.04
N PRO A 315 -3.21 -9.81 -2.13
CA PRO A 315 -3.03 -9.55 -0.70
C PRO A 315 -1.74 -10.15 -0.12
N ASP A 316 -1.26 -11.25 -0.69
CA ASP A 316 -0.06 -11.95 -0.23
C ASP A 316 1.20 -11.58 -1.03
N PHE A 317 1.10 -10.57 -1.91
CA PHE A 317 2.24 -10.12 -2.69
C PHE A 317 3.34 -9.63 -1.74
N SER A 318 4.55 -10.15 -1.97
CA SER A 318 5.79 -9.75 -1.30
C SER A 318 6.80 -9.38 -2.36
N ILE A 319 7.60 -8.37 -2.06
CA ILE A 319 8.68 -7.96 -2.94
C ILE A 319 9.84 -8.91 -2.65
N PRO A 320 10.51 -9.47 -3.67
CA PRO A 320 11.70 -10.28 -3.44
C PRO A 320 12.91 -9.38 -3.17
N GLY A 321 12.87 -8.60 -2.08
CA GLY A 321 13.85 -7.55 -1.76
C GLY A 321 15.29 -8.05 -1.80
N ASP A 322 15.57 -9.20 -1.17
CA ASP A 322 16.90 -9.81 -1.19
C ASP A 322 17.43 -10.09 -2.60
N ARG A 323 16.54 -10.54 -3.51
CA ARG A 323 16.94 -10.79 -4.90
C ARG A 323 17.20 -9.49 -5.66
N LEU A 324 16.46 -8.44 -5.34
CA LEU A 324 16.65 -7.11 -5.94
C LEU A 324 17.96 -6.47 -5.45
N LYS A 325 18.24 -6.55 -4.15
CA LYS A 325 19.51 -6.12 -3.55
C LYS A 325 20.69 -6.86 -4.19
N LEU A 326 20.60 -8.20 -4.25
CA LEU A 326 21.62 -9.04 -4.89
C LEU A 326 21.84 -8.67 -6.37
N SER A 327 20.78 -8.30 -7.10
CA SER A 327 20.90 -7.88 -8.51
C SER A 327 21.65 -6.56 -8.66
N LEU A 328 21.41 -5.60 -7.75
CA LEU A 328 22.15 -4.34 -7.69
C LEU A 328 23.62 -4.57 -7.30
N GLU A 329 23.85 -5.35 -6.24
CA GLU A 329 25.19 -5.71 -5.75
C GLU A 329 26.02 -6.39 -6.85
N ALA A 330 25.43 -7.35 -7.57
CA ALA A 330 26.09 -8.03 -8.67
C ALA A 330 26.46 -7.08 -9.82
N ARG A 331 25.62 -6.08 -10.10
CA ARG A 331 25.83 -5.14 -11.20
C ARG A 331 26.83 -4.02 -10.87
N LEU A 332 26.71 -3.45 -9.68
CA LEU A 332 27.40 -2.21 -9.26
C LEU A 332 28.58 -2.46 -8.32
N ARG A 333 28.64 -3.63 -7.67
CA ARG A 333 29.74 -4.08 -6.81
C ARG A 333 30.05 -3.07 -5.68
N ASP A 334 31.30 -2.65 -5.57
CA ASP A 334 31.84 -1.73 -4.57
C ASP A 334 31.34 -0.28 -4.74
N ARG A 335 30.67 0.04 -5.85
CA ARG A 335 30.10 1.36 -6.12
C ARG A 335 28.61 1.46 -5.75
N LEU A 336 28.12 0.58 -4.88
CA LEU A 336 26.75 0.57 -4.39
C LEU A 336 26.72 0.78 -2.88
N ASP A 337 25.91 1.74 -2.43
CA ASP A 337 25.52 1.87 -1.03
C ASP A 337 24.00 1.61 -0.89
N LEU A 338 23.65 0.74 0.06
CA LEU A 338 22.27 0.36 0.39
C LEU A 338 22.02 0.63 1.86
N PHE A 339 20.96 1.39 2.17
CA PHE A 339 20.47 1.56 3.54
C PHE A 339 18.96 1.82 3.52
N ASP A 340 18.24 1.58 4.63
CA ASP A 340 16.80 1.87 4.74
C ASP A 340 16.61 3.37 5.03
N ALA A 341 16.56 4.17 3.97
CA ALA A 341 16.44 5.63 4.08
C ALA A 341 15.04 6.05 4.54
N THR A 342 14.02 5.26 4.17
CA THR A 342 12.62 5.46 4.58
C THR A 342 12.47 5.32 6.08
N GLU A 343 12.94 4.22 6.66
CA GLU A 343 12.86 4.00 8.11
C GLU A 343 13.76 4.99 8.88
N LEU A 344 14.96 5.28 8.36
CA LEU A 344 15.84 6.25 8.99
C LEU A 344 15.22 7.66 9.03
N ALA A 345 14.51 8.06 7.97
CA ALA A 345 13.75 9.31 7.94
C ALA A 345 12.60 9.32 8.96
N GLU A 346 11.87 8.21 9.11
CA GLU A 346 10.82 8.10 10.13
C GLU A 346 11.38 8.24 11.54
N VAL A 347 12.48 7.56 11.85
CA VAL A 347 13.08 7.56 13.19
C VAL A 347 13.68 8.94 13.53
N LEU A 348 14.41 9.54 12.60
CA LEU A 348 15.19 10.76 12.89
C LEU A 348 14.44 12.07 12.61
N LEU A 349 13.52 12.07 11.64
CA LEU A 349 12.79 13.27 11.20
C LEU A 349 11.29 13.19 11.47
N GLY A 350 10.79 12.01 11.87
CA GLY A 350 9.39 11.78 12.20
C GLY A 350 8.46 11.64 10.99
N ASP A 351 8.99 11.56 9.77
CA ASP A 351 8.21 11.40 8.53
C ASP A 351 9.07 10.78 7.41
N SER A 352 8.58 9.68 6.80
CA SER A 352 9.25 8.99 5.69
C SER A 352 9.41 9.82 4.43
N ILE A 353 8.64 10.91 4.28
CA ILE A 353 8.71 11.74 3.07
C ILE A 353 10.09 12.36 2.80
N PHE A 354 10.94 12.45 3.82
CA PHE A 354 12.29 12.99 3.71
C PHE A 354 13.31 11.96 3.20
N SER A 355 12.94 10.69 3.04
CA SER A 355 13.85 9.60 2.60
C SER A 355 14.58 9.92 1.31
N ASN A 356 13.88 10.44 0.31
CA ASN A 356 14.47 10.83 -0.98
C ASN A 356 15.57 11.89 -0.83
N MET A 357 15.43 12.78 0.15
CA MET A 357 16.43 13.80 0.44
C MET A 357 17.63 13.22 1.19
N LEU A 358 17.44 12.22 2.06
CA LEU A 358 18.54 11.44 2.62
C LEU A 358 19.32 10.71 1.51
N VAL A 359 18.64 10.05 0.58
CA VAL A 359 19.30 9.35 -0.54
C VAL A 359 20.10 10.34 -1.40
N LEU A 360 19.57 11.54 -1.66
CA LEU A 360 20.29 12.59 -2.37
C LEU A 360 21.57 13.03 -1.62
N GLY A 361 21.46 13.30 -0.31
CA GLY A 361 22.60 13.68 0.52
C GLY A 361 23.68 12.61 0.57
N ALA A 362 23.27 11.35 0.72
CA ALA A 362 24.15 10.20 0.66
C ALA A 362 24.84 10.09 -0.71
N ALA A 363 24.10 10.21 -1.82
CA ALA A 363 24.66 10.16 -3.17
C ALA A 363 25.69 11.27 -3.42
N TRP A 364 25.42 12.49 -2.93
CA TRP A 364 26.39 13.58 -2.99
C TRP A 364 27.65 13.26 -2.18
N GLN A 365 27.50 12.77 -0.95
CA GLN A 365 28.63 12.40 -0.08
C GLN A 365 29.49 11.25 -0.63
N LYS A 366 28.92 10.39 -1.46
CA LYS A 366 29.65 9.33 -2.19
C LYS A 366 30.32 9.81 -3.47
N GLY A 367 30.26 11.13 -3.78
CA GLY A 367 30.87 11.70 -4.98
C GLY A 367 30.15 11.30 -6.27
N LEU A 368 28.83 11.08 -6.22
CA LEU A 368 28.03 10.68 -7.40
C LEU A 368 27.34 11.85 -8.10
N VAL A 369 27.40 13.06 -7.52
CA VAL A 369 26.69 14.24 -8.03
C VAL A 369 27.72 15.35 -8.29
N PRO A 370 27.95 15.77 -9.55
CA PRO A 370 28.95 16.79 -9.91
C PRO A 370 28.42 18.22 -9.71
N ILE A 371 27.86 18.51 -8.54
CA ILE A 371 27.31 19.84 -8.21
C ILE A 371 27.83 20.25 -6.83
N GLY A 372 28.20 21.51 -6.67
CA GLY A 372 28.67 22.09 -5.42
C GLY A 372 27.63 22.03 -4.29
N LEU A 373 28.10 21.86 -3.05
CA LEU A 373 27.26 21.77 -1.85
C LEU A 373 26.33 22.98 -1.70
N GLU A 374 26.89 24.18 -1.86
CA GLU A 374 26.16 25.44 -1.69
C GLU A 374 25.03 25.60 -2.72
N ALA A 375 25.26 25.14 -3.96
CA ALA A 375 24.24 25.19 -5.00
C ALA A 375 23.07 24.23 -4.69
N ILE A 376 23.35 23.03 -4.18
CA ILE A 376 22.31 22.09 -3.75
C ILE A 376 21.52 22.65 -2.57
N ARG A 377 22.21 23.20 -1.55
CA ARG A 377 21.55 23.83 -0.40
C ARG A 377 20.67 25.01 -0.81
N GLY A 378 21.19 25.89 -1.67
CA GLY A 378 20.43 27.02 -2.20
C GLY A 378 19.20 26.60 -3.02
N ALA A 379 19.29 25.52 -3.79
CA ALA A 379 18.15 24.97 -4.52
C ALA A 379 17.07 24.39 -3.58
N ILE A 380 17.47 23.74 -2.47
CA ILE A 380 16.55 23.27 -1.42
C ILE A 380 15.82 24.47 -0.78
N GLU A 381 16.54 25.54 -0.46
CA GLU A 381 15.96 26.76 0.09
C GLU A 381 14.97 27.42 -0.88
N LEU A 382 15.35 27.52 -2.15
CA LEU A 382 14.53 28.14 -3.20
C LEU A 382 13.27 27.32 -3.51
N ASN A 383 13.28 26.00 -3.29
CA ASN A 383 12.09 25.16 -3.36
C ASN A 383 11.03 25.56 -2.33
N GLY A 384 11.44 26.07 -1.16
CA GLY A 384 10.58 26.68 -0.15
C GLY A 384 9.66 25.71 0.62
N GLN A 385 9.80 24.39 0.43
CA GLN A 385 9.00 23.38 1.13
C GLN A 385 9.81 22.74 2.27
N ALA A 386 9.35 22.89 3.51
CA ALA A 386 9.97 22.28 4.70
C ALA A 386 11.51 22.40 4.69
N VAL A 387 12.01 23.61 4.40
CA VAL A 387 13.42 23.88 4.05
C VAL A 387 14.36 23.33 5.12
N GLU A 388 14.13 23.67 6.38
CA GLU A 388 14.95 23.24 7.51
C GLU A 388 15.03 21.70 7.61
N GLN A 389 13.88 21.02 7.47
CA GLN A 389 13.83 19.55 7.52
C GLN A 389 14.49 18.91 6.31
N ASN A 390 14.37 19.49 5.11
CA ASN A 390 15.04 18.97 3.92
C ASN A 390 16.55 19.18 3.95
N LEU A 391 17.04 20.33 4.41
CA LEU A 391 18.48 20.55 4.62
C LEU A 391 19.02 19.55 5.65
N ARG A 392 18.28 19.36 6.74
CA ARG A 392 18.63 18.38 7.76
C ARG A 392 18.62 16.94 7.23
N ALA A 393 17.64 16.58 6.42
CA ALA A 393 17.54 15.28 5.76
C ALA A 393 18.72 15.04 4.82
N PHE A 394 19.11 16.05 4.05
CA PHE A 394 20.29 15.98 3.19
C PHE A 394 21.56 15.72 4.01
N ASP A 395 21.77 16.44 5.12
CA ASP A 395 22.92 16.23 6.00
C ASP A 395 22.91 14.86 6.70
N LEU A 396 21.74 14.38 7.14
CA LEU A 396 21.59 13.03 7.69
C LEU A 396 21.92 11.95 6.66
N GLY A 397 21.56 12.16 5.40
CA GLY A 397 21.94 11.28 4.30
C GLY A 397 23.46 11.20 4.12
N ARG A 398 24.13 12.36 4.13
CA ARG A 398 25.61 12.43 4.09
C ARG A 398 26.23 11.68 5.28
N TRP A 399 25.70 11.88 6.48
CA TRP A 399 26.16 11.19 7.68
C TRP A 399 25.95 9.67 7.59
N ALA A 400 24.80 9.20 7.10
CA ALA A 400 24.46 7.78 7.07
C ALA A 400 25.45 6.92 6.27
N VAL A 401 26.02 7.46 5.18
CA VAL A 401 27.03 6.74 4.37
C VAL A 401 28.46 6.90 4.86
N THR A 402 28.73 7.85 5.75
CA THR A 402 30.04 8.03 6.39
C THR A 402 30.13 7.30 7.72
N HIS A 403 29.00 7.12 8.41
CA HIS A 403 28.87 6.43 9.69
C HIS A 403 27.80 5.33 9.62
N PRO A 404 27.98 4.32 8.74
CA PRO A 404 26.94 3.32 8.47
C PRO A 404 26.58 2.49 9.70
N ASP A 405 27.54 2.18 10.58
CA ASP A 405 27.30 1.40 11.79
C ASP A 405 26.43 2.17 12.81
N GLU A 406 26.65 3.48 12.94
CA GLU A 406 25.82 4.33 13.81
C GLU A 406 24.41 4.48 13.26
N ALA A 407 24.28 4.74 11.95
CA ALA A 407 22.99 4.80 11.28
C ALA A 407 22.21 3.49 11.41
N ALA A 408 22.89 2.34 11.25
CA ALA A 408 22.29 1.03 11.48
C ALA A 408 21.86 0.81 12.94
N GLY A 409 22.58 1.38 13.91
CA GLY A 409 22.21 1.35 15.32
C GLY A 409 20.82 1.94 15.61
N TYR A 410 20.46 3.05 14.94
CA TYR A 410 19.12 3.65 15.07
C TYR A 410 18.01 2.80 14.45
N LEU A 411 18.33 1.94 13.49
CA LEU A 411 17.39 1.00 12.89
C LEU A 411 17.25 -0.28 13.74
N ALA A 412 18.31 -0.66 14.48
CA ALA A 412 18.35 -1.87 15.30
C ALA A 412 17.49 -1.80 16.58
N ASP A 413 17.14 -0.61 17.06
CA ASP A 413 16.32 -0.41 18.27
C ASP A 413 14.85 -0.82 18.08
N LYS A 414 14.39 -1.02 16.84
CA LYS A 414 13.17 -1.79 16.60
C LYS A 414 13.49 -3.25 16.86
N VAL A 415 12.90 -3.78 17.92
CA VAL A 415 12.89 -5.21 18.24
C VAL A 415 12.53 -5.98 16.97
N VAL A 416 13.53 -6.52 16.27
CA VAL A 416 13.33 -7.62 15.35
C VAL A 416 12.90 -8.75 16.27
N GLU A 417 11.59 -8.91 16.47
CA GLU A 417 11.07 -10.05 17.21
C GLU A 417 11.60 -11.28 16.49
N LEU A 418 12.56 -11.96 17.12
CA LEU A 418 13.09 -13.22 16.61
C LEU A 418 11.90 -14.11 16.27
N PRO A 419 11.93 -14.84 15.14
CA PRO A 419 10.84 -15.74 14.78
C PRO A 419 10.55 -16.67 15.95
N ARG A 420 9.32 -16.61 16.47
CA ARG A 420 8.92 -17.44 17.59
C ARG A 420 9.17 -18.90 17.27
N THR A 421 9.73 -19.62 18.24
CA THR A 421 9.83 -21.08 18.19
C THR A 421 8.43 -21.68 18.03
N LEU A 422 8.35 -22.92 17.53
CA LEU A 422 7.05 -23.57 17.35
C LEU A 422 6.25 -23.64 18.66
N GLU A 423 6.89 -23.92 19.79
CA GLU A 423 6.20 -23.97 21.08
C GLU A 423 5.66 -22.59 21.50
N GLU A 424 6.41 -21.51 21.26
CA GLU A 424 5.94 -20.14 21.51
C GLU A 424 4.76 -19.77 20.60
N LYS A 425 4.78 -20.19 19.33
CA LYS A 425 3.65 -20.01 18.40
C LYS A 425 2.40 -20.75 18.88
N ILE A 426 2.55 -21.96 19.41
CA ILE A 426 1.46 -22.78 19.97
C ILE A 426 0.94 -22.15 21.26
N ALA A 427 1.83 -21.74 22.16
CA ALA A 427 1.49 -21.11 23.43
C ALA A 427 0.70 -19.82 23.21
N TYR A 428 1.19 -18.93 22.34
CA TYR A 428 0.50 -17.69 21.99
C TYR A 428 -0.92 -17.93 21.48
N ARG A 429 -1.12 -18.93 20.62
CA ARG A 429 -2.44 -19.30 20.09
C ARG A 429 -3.35 -19.90 21.15
N ALA A 430 -2.79 -20.69 22.07
CA ALA A 430 -3.54 -21.23 23.20
C ALA A 430 -4.03 -20.12 24.13
N ASP A 431 -3.17 -19.16 24.47
CA ASP A 431 -3.49 -18.00 25.31
C ASP A 431 -4.54 -17.11 24.64
N HIS A 432 -4.39 -16.89 23.32
CA HIS A 432 -5.38 -16.18 22.54
C HIS A 432 -6.75 -16.89 22.57
N LEU A 433 -6.80 -18.22 22.43
CA LEU A 433 -8.06 -18.97 22.50
C LEU A 433 -8.71 -18.95 23.88
N GLU A 434 -7.90 -18.87 24.94
CA GLU A 434 -8.39 -18.67 26.30
C GLU A 434 -9.05 -17.30 26.48
N ALA A 435 -8.37 -16.24 26.00
CA ALA A 435 -8.93 -14.89 26.00
C ALA A 435 -10.21 -14.79 25.13
N TYR A 436 -10.17 -15.41 23.94
CA TYR A 436 -11.28 -15.48 22.99
C TYR A 436 -12.52 -16.14 23.58
N GLN A 437 -12.39 -17.31 24.19
CA GLN A 437 -13.52 -18.05 24.78
C GLN A 437 -13.22 -18.47 26.22
N ASN A 438 -12.36 -19.49 26.42
CA ASN A 438 -12.01 -20.05 27.73
C ASN A 438 -10.90 -21.12 27.63
N LYS A 439 -10.40 -21.55 28.79
CA LYS A 439 -9.41 -22.65 28.96
C LYS A 439 -9.81 -23.96 28.28
N ARG A 440 -11.11 -24.28 28.16
CA ARG A 440 -11.56 -25.52 27.52
C ARG A 440 -11.26 -25.50 26.02
N LEU A 441 -11.43 -24.35 25.36
CA LEU A 441 -11.09 -24.19 23.94
C LEU A 441 -9.58 -24.31 23.71
N ALA A 442 -8.77 -23.66 24.54
CA ALA A 442 -7.30 -23.77 24.48
C ALA A 442 -6.82 -25.23 24.64
N ARG A 443 -7.41 -25.99 25.58
CA ARG A 443 -7.11 -27.42 25.74
C ARG A 443 -7.54 -28.26 24.53
N LYS A 444 -8.67 -27.94 23.91
CA LYS A 444 -9.14 -28.61 22.68
C LYS A 444 -8.14 -28.39 21.54
N TYR A 445 -7.66 -27.17 21.40
CA TYR A 445 -6.63 -26.79 20.45
C TYR A 445 -5.33 -27.58 20.66
N ARG A 446 -4.75 -27.51 21.86
CA ARG A 446 -3.51 -28.23 22.20
C ARG A 446 -3.64 -29.73 21.93
N LYS A 447 -4.75 -30.35 22.34
CA LYS A 447 -4.97 -31.79 22.11
C LYS A 447 -4.84 -32.21 20.64
N LEU A 448 -5.30 -31.40 19.68
CA LEU A 448 -5.17 -31.74 18.25
C LEU A 448 -3.78 -31.43 17.72
N VAL A 449 -3.16 -30.33 18.16
CA VAL A 449 -1.80 -29.93 17.77
C VAL A 449 -0.78 -30.97 18.26
N ASP A 450 -0.86 -31.35 19.53
CA ASP A 450 0.05 -32.30 20.19
C ASP A 450 -0.07 -33.73 19.64
N ALA A 451 -1.13 -34.02 18.87
CA ALA A 451 -1.30 -35.31 18.21
C ALA A 451 -0.38 -35.48 16.99
N ALA A 452 0.13 -34.38 16.42
CA ALA A 452 1.08 -34.42 15.31
C ALA A 452 2.53 -34.55 15.83
N GLN A 453 3.21 -35.62 15.42
CA GLN A 453 4.60 -35.88 15.78
C GLN A 453 5.60 -35.16 14.87
N ASP A 454 5.25 -35.02 13.58
CA ASP A 454 6.05 -34.26 12.61
C ASP A 454 5.94 -32.76 12.87
N GLU A 455 7.08 -32.07 12.88
CA GLU A 455 7.16 -30.67 13.30
C GLU A 455 6.44 -29.72 12.32
N GLU A 456 6.60 -29.94 11.01
CA GLU A 456 5.96 -29.11 9.98
C GLU A 456 4.44 -29.29 9.99
N LEU A 457 3.98 -30.53 10.15
CA LEU A 457 2.56 -30.82 10.26
C LEU A 457 1.97 -30.23 11.53
N ARG A 458 2.69 -30.33 12.65
CA ARG A 458 2.29 -29.74 13.93
C ARG A 458 2.15 -28.22 13.81
N GLU A 459 3.10 -27.54 13.15
CA GLU A 459 2.98 -26.11 12.85
C GLU A 459 1.77 -25.82 11.95
N ALA A 460 1.60 -26.56 10.85
CA ALA A 460 0.48 -26.37 9.94
C ALA A 460 -0.88 -26.50 10.64
N ILE A 461 -1.03 -27.50 11.54
CA ILE A 461 -2.22 -27.69 12.38
C ILE A 461 -2.35 -26.55 13.39
N ALA A 462 -1.26 -26.14 14.04
CA ALA A 462 -1.27 -25.05 14.99
C ALA A 462 -1.80 -23.75 14.37
N LEU A 463 -1.40 -23.45 13.13
CA LEU A 463 -1.86 -22.27 12.39
C LEU A 463 -3.32 -22.42 11.92
N GLY A 464 -3.64 -23.49 11.22
CA GLY A 464 -4.95 -23.68 10.59
C GLY A 464 -6.07 -23.94 11.60
N TYR A 465 -5.80 -24.71 12.65
CA TYR A 465 -6.82 -25.03 13.65
C TYR A 465 -7.18 -23.79 14.48
N HIS A 466 -6.17 -23.01 14.88
CA HIS A 466 -6.40 -21.73 15.55
C HIS A 466 -7.28 -20.82 14.71
N LYS A 467 -7.01 -20.74 13.39
CA LYS A 467 -7.77 -19.92 12.46
C LYS A 467 -9.26 -20.26 12.41
N VAL A 468 -9.62 -21.55 12.39
CA VAL A 468 -11.04 -21.96 12.40
C VAL A 468 -11.69 -21.84 13.78
N LEU A 469 -10.93 -21.94 14.87
CA LEU A 469 -11.46 -21.83 16.23
C LEU A 469 -11.68 -20.39 16.68
N ALA A 470 -10.80 -19.46 16.28
CA ALA A 470 -10.82 -18.05 16.66
C ALA A 470 -11.39 -17.16 15.54
N TYR A 471 -12.55 -17.55 14.99
CA TYR A 471 -13.23 -16.71 14.01
C TYR A 471 -13.72 -15.40 14.66
N LYS A 472 -13.52 -14.28 13.96
CA LYS A 472 -13.84 -12.93 14.43
C LYS A 472 -15.32 -12.63 14.27
N ASP A 473 -16.10 -13.15 15.22
CA ASP A 473 -17.52 -12.85 15.34
C ASP A 473 -17.79 -11.53 16.05
N GLU A 474 -19.07 -11.23 16.23
CA GLU A 474 -19.55 -9.98 16.82
C GLU A 474 -19.02 -9.78 18.25
N TYR A 475 -18.91 -10.87 19.03
CA TYR A 475 -18.39 -10.82 20.40
C TYR A 475 -16.88 -10.56 20.42
N GLU A 476 -16.13 -11.17 19.50
CA GLU A 476 -14.69 -11.00 19.42
C GLU A 476 -14.31 -9.63 18.86
N VAL A 477 -14.98 -9.18 17.80
CA VAL A 477 -14.83 -7.81 17.29
C VAL A 477 -15.14 -6.80 18.41
N ALA A 478 -16.22 -7.00 19.17
CA ALA A 478 -16.53 -6.17 20.33
C ALA A 478 -15.43 -6.18 21.40
N ARG A 479 -14.78 -7.33 21.64
CA ARG A 479 -13.66 -7.45 22.59
C ARG A 479 -12.46 -6.64 22.13
N LEU A 480 -12.07 -6.80 20.87
CA LEU A 480 -10.90 -6.17 20.26
C LEU A 480 -11.09 -4.65 20.07
N LEU A 481 -12.31 -4.19 19.80
CA LEU A 481 -12.62 -2.76 19.72
C LEU A 481 -12.37 -2.00 21.03
N ARG A 482 -12.30 -2.68 22.17
CA ARG A 482 -12.01 -2.03 23.46
C ARG A 482 -10.62 -1.39 23.50
N ASP A 483 -9.69 -1.92 22.72
CA ASP A 483 -8.31 -1.42 22.65
C ASP A 483 -8.14 -0.33 21.58
N ALA A 484 -9.20 -0.01 20.81
CA ALA A 484 -9.14 0.94 19.71
C ALA A 484 -8.67 2.34 20.13
N ARG A 485 -9.14 2.85 21.28
CA ARG A 485 -8.71 4.16 21.81
C ARG A 485 -7.22 4.14 22.19
N LYS A 486 -6.75 3.06 22.83
CA LYS A 486 -5.33 2.91 23.18
C LYS A 486 -4.47 2.86 21.92
N ALA A 487 -4.89 2.11 20.90
CA ALA A 487 -4.22 2.06 19.60
C ALA A 487 -4.20 3.44 18.92
N ALA A 488 -5.32 4.17 18.90
CA ALA A 488 -5.39 5.50 18.33
C ALA A 488 -4.47 6.50 19.07
N GLN A 489 -4.40 6.42 20.40
CA GLN A 489 -3.50 7.25 21.22
C GLN A 489 -2.02 6.87 21.07
N ALA A 490 -1.71 5.69 20.54
CA ALA A 490 -0.34 5.31 20.20
C ALA A 490 0.09 5.91 18.85
N GLU A 491 -0.83 6.06 17.90
CA GLU A 491 -0.57 6.55 16.54
C GLU A 491 -0.80 8.06 16.37
N PHE A 492 -1.70 8.66 17.16
CA PHE A 492 -2.11 10.06 17.01
C PHE A 492 -2.01 10.87 18.31
N ASP A 493 -1.61 12.14 18.16
CA ASP A 493 -1.78 13.22 19.12
C ASP A 493 -3.10 13.97 18.86
N GLY A 494 -3.55 14.74 19.86
CA GLY A 494 -4.75 15.57 19.80
C GLY A 494 -5.93 15.05 20.64
N ASP A 495 -7.06 15.77 20.57
CA ASP A 495 -8.30 15.33 21.20
C ASP A 495 -9.08 14.42 20.24
N LEU A 496 -8.95 13.11 20.47
CA LEU A 496 -9.36 12.09 19.51
C LEU A 496 -10.85 11.73 19.67
N GLU A 497 -11.63 11.95 18.61
CA GLU A 497 -12.98 11.39 18.47
C GLU A 497 -12.98 10.20 17.51
N LEU A 498 -13.38 9.02 18.02
CA LEU A 498 -13.39 7.79 17.24
C LEU A 498 -14.78 7.51 16.66
N SER A 499 -14.81 7.02 15.42
CA SER A 499 -15.99 6.36 14.84
C SER A 499 -15.61 5.00 14.27
N PHE A 500 -16.51 4.04 14.44
CA PHE A 500 -16.37 2.66 14.01
C PHE A 500 -17.23 2.38 12.78
N HIS A 501 -16.72 1.57 11.86
CA HIS A 501 -17.38 1.28 10.58
C HIS A 501 -17.78 -0.18 10.50
N MET A 502 -19.07 -0.50 10.56
CA MET A 502 -19.53 -1.89 10.58
C MET A 502 -20.89 -2.07 9.91
N SER A 503 -21.22 -3.31 9.57
CA SER A 503 -22.47 -3.68 8.91
C SER A 503 -23.21 -4.72 9.78
N PRO A 504 -23.95 -4.30 10.81
CA PRO A 504 -24.62 -5.24 11.71
C PRO A 504 -25.70 -6.02 10.94
N PRO A 505 -25.69 -7.38 10.95
CA PRO A 505 -26.56 -8.19 10.11
C PRO A 505 -28.07 -7.90 10.23
N LEU A 506 -28.52 -7.43 11.39
CA LEU A 506 -29.93 -7.12 11.67
C LEU A 506 -30.35 -5.70 11.26
N LEU A 507 -29.40 -4.84 10.92
CA LEU A 507 -29.63 -3.40 10.68
C LEU A 507 -29.23 -2.94 9.27
N SER A 508 -28.41 -3.72 8.57
CA SER A 508 -27.86 -3.33 7.28
C SER A 508 -28.77 -3.75 6.13
N ARG A 509 -28.97 -2.83 5.18
CA ARG A 509 -29.65 -3.06 3.91
C ARG A 509 -28.61 -3.28 2.80
N PRO A 510 -28.96 -3.94 1.68
CA PRO A 510 -28.10 -3.98 0.51
C PRO A 510 -27.88 -2.57 -0.04
N GLY A 511 -26.63 -2.25 -0.37
CA GLY A 511 -26.24 -1.02 -1.03
C GLY A 511 -26.30 -1.13 -2.56
N PRO A 512 -25.86 -0.09 -3.28
CA PRO A 512 -25.91 -0.03 -4.74
C PRO A 512 -25.13 -1.14 -5.46
N ASP A 513 -24.10 -1.68 -4.82
CA ASP A 513 -23.26 -2.78 -5.30
C ASP A 513 -23.78 -4.17 -4.87
N GLY A 514 -24.97 -4.22 -4.25
CA GLY A 514 -25.58 -5.43 -3.70
C GLY A 514 -24.95 -5.92 -2.39
N ARG A 515 -23.91 -5.26 -1.87
CA ARG A 515 -23.25 -5.64 -0.60
C ARG A 515 -24.00 -5.01 0.57
N PRO A 516 -24.00 -5.61 1.77
CA PRO A 516 -24.60 -4.97 2.94
C PRO A 516 -23.89 -3.65 3.26
N GLU A 517 -24.65 -2.56 3.40
CA GLU A 517 -24.07 -1.25 3.67
C GLU A 517 -23.38 -1.22 5.04
N LYS A 518 -22.19 -0.61 5.05
CA LYS A 518 -21.49 -0.25 6.30
C LYS A 518 -22.04 1.06 6.83
N ARG A 519 -22.24 1.10 8.14
CA ARG A 519 -22.70 2.27 8.87
C ARG A 519 -21.61 2.75 9.81
N GLU A 520 -21.55 4.06 9.98
CA GLU A 520 -20.68 4.72 10.93
C GLU A 520 -21.37 4.77 12.31
N PHE A 521 -20.65 4.34 13.34
CA PHE A 521 -21.07 4.40 14.73
C PHE A 521 -20.10 5.26 15.51
N SER A 522 -20.60 6.31 16.17
CA SER A 522 -19.78 7.13 17.07
C SER A 522 -19.20 6.30 18.21
N GLU A 523 -18.13 6.78 18.84
CA GLU A 523 -17.53 6.09 19.97
C GLU A 523 -18.52 5.76 21.09
N ARG A 524 -19.46 6.69 21.35
CA ARG A 524 -20.52 6.49 22.37
C ARG A 524 -21.44 5.32 22.01
N ALA A 525 -21.83 5.21 20.74
CA ALA A 525 -22.61 4.07 20.24
C ALA A 525 -21.77 2.78 20.27
N GLY A 526 -20.50 2.86 19.88
CA GLY A 526 -19.54 1.75 19.92
C GLY A 526 -19.33 1.16 21.31
N ARG A 527 -19.44 1.95 22.38
CA ARG A 527 -19.38 1.43 23.77
C ARG A 527 -20.46 0.39 24.08
N TRP A 528 -21.65 0.50 23.48
CA TRP A 528 -22.68 -0.54 23.62
C TRP A 528 -22.28 -1.83 22.92
N ILE A 529 -21.65 -1.71 21.77
CA ILE A 529 -21.14 -2.84 20.99
C ILE A 529 -20.03 -3.55 21.78
N MET A 530 -19.09 -2.80 22.36
CA MET A 530 -18.02 -3.33 23.22
C MET A 530 -18.54 -4.10 24.44
N ARG A 531 -19.74 -3.77 24.97
CA ARG A 531 -20.35 -4.52 26.08
C ARG A 531 -20.73 -5.94 25.66
N MET A 532 -20.99 -6.20 24.38
CA MET A 532 -21.25 -7.54 23.88
C MET A 532 -20.09 -8.50 24.11
N ALA A 533 -18.85 -8.01 24.26
CA ALA A 533 -17.70 -8.84 24.61
C ALA A 533 -17.92 -9.68 25.89
N ARG A 534 -18.74 -9.18 26.84
CA ARG A 534 -19.10 -9.90 28.07
C ARG A 534 -20.13 -11.02 27.85
N LEU A 535 -20.81 -11.01 26.71
CA LEU A 535 -21.81 -11.98 26.31
C LEU A 535 -21.21 -13.11 25.45
N LYS A 536 -19.88 -13.24 25.37
CA LYS A 536 -19.20 -14.32 24.63
C LYS A 536 -19.62 -15.74 25.04
N TRP A 537 -20.24 -15.90 26.21
CA TRP A 537 -20.82 -17.18 26.65
C TRP A 537 -22.06 -17.59 25.84
N LEU A 538 -22.74 -16.64 25.18
CA LEU A 538 -23.84 -16.92 24.24
C LEU A 538 -23.35 -17.57 22.94
N ARG A 539 -22.08 -17.38 22.58
CA ARG A 539 -21.47 -17.91 21.34
C ARG A 539 -21.75 -19.40 21.19
N GLY A 540 -22.43 -19.77 20.10
CA GLY A 540 -22.75 -21.16 19.80
C GLY A 540 -23.83 -21.80 20.70
N SER A 541 -24.43 -21.04 21.62
CA SER A 541 -25.60 -21.47 22.40
C SER A 541 -26.89 -21.33 21.60
N PHE A 542 -27.99 -21.90 22.12
CA PHE A 542 -29.32 -21.73 21.53
C PHE A 542 -29.79 -20.25 21.54
N PHE A 543 -29.31 -19.47 22.51
CA PHE A 543 -29.67 -18.06 22.69
C PHE A 543 -28.77 -17.10 21.92
N ASP A 544 -27.90 -17.60 21.04
CA ASP A 544 -27.03 -16.75 20.22
C ASP A 544 -27.85 -16.03 19.11
N PRO A 545 -28.06 -14.70 19.19
CA PRO A 545 -28.83 -13.98 18.17
C PRO A 545 -28.14 -14.02 16.80
N PHE A 546 -26.82 -14.18 16.75
CA PHE A 546 -26.05 -14.24 15.51
C PHE A 546 -25.87 -15.67 15.01
N GLY A 547 -26.07 -16.67 15.88
CA GLY A 547 -25.80 -18.08 15.59
C GLY A 547 -26.61 -18.70 14.46
N ARG A 548 -27.62 -18.01 13.91
CA ARG A 548 -28.43 -18.52 12.78
C ARG A 548 -28.02 -17.96 11.41
N THR A 549 -27.11 -16.99 11.35
CA THR A 549 -26.63 -16.43 10.09
C THR A 549 -25.86 -17.46 9.26
N GLU A 550 -25.80 -17.26 7.95
CA GLU A 550 -25.05 -18.16 7.05
C GLU A 550 -23.56 -18.22 7.41
N GLU A 551 -22.96 -17.09 7.75
CA GLU A 551 -21.55 -17.00 8.16
C GLU A 551 -21.27 -17.85 9.42
N ARG A 552 -22.13 -17.76 10.46
CA ARG A 552 -21.95 -18.55 11.71
C ARG A 552 -22.24 -20.04 11.52
N ARG A 553 -23.10 -20.41 10.56
CA ARG A 553 -23.30 -21.82 10.19
C ARG A 553 -22.06 -22.36 9.48
N LEU A 554 -21.52 -21.60 8.54
CA LEU A 554 -20.31 -21.95 7.79
C LEU A 554 -19.10 -22.12 8.71
N GLU A 555 -18.80 -21.18 9.61
CA GLU A 555 -17.62 -21.29 10.50
C GLU A 555 -17.71 -22.50 11.44
N ARG A 556 -18.90 -22.77 12.00
CA ARG A 556 -19.09 -23.99 12.81
C ARG A 556 -18.97 -25.26 11.98
N GLN A 557 -19.37 -25.23 10.71
CA GLN A 557 -19.13 -26.32 9.79
C GLN A 557 -17.63 -26.50 9.52
N MET A 558 -16.91 -25.42 9.26
CA MET A 558 -15.46 -25.44 9.03
C MET A 558 -14.67 -26.05 10.19
N ILE A 559 -15.06 -25.78 11.44
CA ILE A 559 -14.43 -26.44 12.61
C ILE A 559 -14.61 -27.96 12.55
N ARG A 560 -15.83 -28.43 12.24
CA ARG A 560 -16.13 -29.87 12.14
C ARG A 560 -15.41 -30.52 10.98
N ASP A 561 -15.40 -29.87 9.82
CA ASP A 561 -14.71 -30.33 8.63
C ASP A 561 -13.21 -30.42 8.87
N TYR A 562 -12.62 -29.41 9.51
CA TYR A 562 -11.20 -29.39 9.84
C TYR A 562 -10.83 -30.53 10.80
N GLU A 563 -11.60 -30.74 11.86
CA GLU A 563 -11.37 -31.83 12.81
C GLU A 563 -11.48 -33.21 12.15
N ALA A 564 -12.44 -33.38 11.24
CA ALA A 564 -12.59 -34.60 10.47
C ALA A 564 -11.42 -34.82 9.50
N ASP A 565 -10.94 -33.77 8.84
CA ASP A 565 -9.83 -33.83 7.90
C ASP A 565 -8.52 -34.12 8.62
N MET A 566 -8.23 -33.44 9.73
CA MET A 566 -7.00 -33.66 10.49
C MET A 566 -6.96 -35.06 11.10
N LYS A 567 -8.11 -35.63 11.49
CA LYS A 567 -8.18 -37.04 11.90
C LYS A 567 -7.74 -37.99 10.77
N ARG A 568 -8.10 -37.69 9.51
CA ARG A 568 -7.67 -38.49 8.35
C ARG A 568 -6.19 -38.27 8.07
N VAL A 569 -5.74 -37.02 8.04
CA VAL A 569 -4.34 -36.65 7.79
C VAL A 569 -3.42 -37.34 8.79
N LEU A 570 -3.72 -37.26 10.09
CA LEU A 570 -2.91 -37.89 11.14
C LEU A 570 -2.84 -39.42 11.01
N ALA A 571 -3.82 -40.06 10.37
CA ALA A 571 -3.83 -41.50 10.17
C ALA A 571 -3.00 -41.97 8.97
N VAL A 572 -2.77 -41.11 7.98
CA VAL A 572 -2.14 -41.49 6.69
C VAL A 572 -0.92 -40.63 6.32
N PHE A 573 -0.48 -39.74 7.21
CA PHE A 573 0.62 -38.82 6.94
C PHE A 573 1.92 -39.57 6.60
N SER A 574 2.51 -39.24 5.46
CA SER A 574 3.76 -39.80 4.94
C SER A 574 4.45 -38.79 4.03
N ASP A 575 5.71 -39.03 3.68
CA ASP A 575 6.43 -38.13 2.77
C ASP A 575 5.79 -38.03 1.38
N ALA A 576 5.13 -39.09 0.91
CA ALA A 576 4.44 -39.12 -0.38
C ALA A 576 3.24 -38.16 -0.46
N ASN A 577 2.54 -37.93 0.66
CA ASN A 577 1.38 -37.04 0.72
C ASN A 577 1.60 -35.79 1.57
N ARG A 578 2.83 -35.56 2.04
CA ARG A 578 3.26 -34.45 2.90
C ARG A 578 2.73 -33.11 2.40
N LYS A 579 2.96 -32.77 1.13
CA LYS A 579 2.51 -31.50 0.55
C LYS A 579 0.99 -31.34 0.63
N ALA A 580 0.22 -32.36 0.27
CA ALA A 580 -1.24 -32.31 0.31
C ALA A 580 -1.78 -32.19 1.75
N ALA A 581 -1.15 -32.90 2.69
CA ALA A 581 -1.48 -32.84 4.11
C ALA A 581 -1.20 -31.45 4.71
N LEU A 582 -0.03 -30.87 4.45
CA LEU A 582 0.35 -29.53 4.91
C LEU A 582 -0.55 -28.45 4.28
N ASP A 583 -0.79 -28.52 2.96
CA ASP A 583 -1.68 -27.60 2.26
C ASP A 583 -3.12 -27.68 2.81
N LEU A 584 -3.60 -28.88 3.16
CA LEU A 584 -4.93 -29.08 3.74
C LEU A 584 -5.01 -28.53 5.17
N ALA A 585 -3.97 -28.76 5.99
CA ALA A 585 -3.89 -28.24 7.34
C ALA A 585 -3.81 -26.70 7.37
N ARG A 586 -3.14 -26.07 6.39
CA ARG A 586 -3.02 -24.60 6.24
C ARG A 586 -4.19 -23.95 5.52
N LEU A 587 -5.05 -24.71 4.85
CA LEU A 587 -6.16 -24.19 4.04
C LEU A 587 -7.04 -23.13 4.72
N PRO A 588 -7.36 -23.22 6.02
CA PRO A 588 -8.14 -22.17 6.69
C PRO A 588 -7.53 -20.76 6.63
N LEU A 589 -6.20 -20.65 6.49
CA LEU A 589 -5.50 -19.37 6.40
C LEU A 589 -5.87 -18.58 5.13
N GLU A 590 -6.40 -19.26 4.10
CA GLU A 590 -6.91 -18.64 2.87
C GLU A 590 -8.33 -18.08 3.02
N VAL A 591 -9.07 -18.50 4.05
CA VAL A 591 -10.43 -18.02 4.31
C VAL A 591 -10.36 -16.77 5.17
N ARG A 592 -10.23 -15.62 4.50
CA ARG A 592 -10.08 -14.29 5.10
C ARG A 592 -11.26 -13.37 4.76
N GLY A 593 -11.45 -12.34 5.59
CA GLY A 593 -12.42 -11.28 5.38
C GLY A 593 -13.66 -11.44 6.26
N PHE A 594 -14.72 -10.72 5.91
CA PHE A 594 -15.99 -10.69 6.65
C PHE A 594 -17.16 -10.76 5.68
N GLY A 595 -18.31 -11.29 6.13
CA GLY A 595 -19.55 -11.32 5.35
C GLY A 595 -19.32 -11.83 3.91
N PRO A 596 -19.73 -11.08 2.86
CA PRO A 596 -19.58 -11.52 1.46
C PRO A 596 -18.15 -11.90 1.06
N VAL A 597 -17.14 -11.20 1.60
CA VAL A 597 -15.72 -11.46 1.27
C VAL A 597 -15.30 -12.84 1.81
N LYS A 598 -15.68 -13.14 3.06
CA LYS A 598 -15.39 -14.45 3.68
C LYS A 598 -16.13 -15.56 2.96
N MET A 599 -17.41 -15.35 2.60
CA MET A 599 -18.21 -16.35 1.89
C MET A 599 -17.60 -16.71 0.53
N ALA A 600 -17.14 -15.72 -0.24
CA ALA A 600 -16.45 -15.95 -1.50
C ALA A 600 -15.12 -16.69 -1.31
N ALA A 601 -14.33 -16.32 -0.30
CA ALA A 601 -13.07 -16.99 0.04
C ALA A 601 -13.30 -18.45 0.47
N ALA A 602 -14.31 -18.71 1.31
CA ALA A 602 -14.68 -20.04 1.75
C ALA A 602 -15.15 -20.93 0.58
N GLY A 603 -15.90 -20.37 -0.38
CA GLY A 603 -16.29 -21.09 -1.60
C GLY A 603 -15.09 -21.54 -2.45
N LYS A 604 -14.05 -20.70 -2.56
CA LYS A 604 -12.79 -21.07 -3.23
C LYS A 604 -12.03 -22.14 -2.44
N ALA A 605 -11.93 -21.96 -1.12
CA ALA A 605 -11.26 -22.91 -0.24
C ALA A 605 -11.94 -24.29 -0.25
N ALA A 606 -13.28 -24.36 -0.30
CA ALA A 606 -14.02 -25.62 -0.38
C ALA A 606 -13.68 -26.43 -1.65
N LYS A 607 -13.53 -25.76 -2.79
CA LYS A 607 -13.07 -26.41 -4.04
C LYS A 607 -11.64 -26.96 -3.88
N LYS A 608 -10.74 -26.17 -3.28
CA LYS A 608 -9.37 -26.59 -3.01
C LYS A 608 -9.28 -27.75 -2.01
N ARG A 609 -10.11 -27.73 -0.96
CA ARG A 609 -10.28 -28.82 0.02
C ARG A 609 -10.61 -30.14 -0.65
N ALA A 610 -11.60 -30.14 -1.55
CA ALA A 610 -12.00 -31.35 -2.28
C ALA A 610 -10.86 -31.92 -3.13
N ARG A 611 -10.06 -31.07 -3.77
CA ARG A 611 -8.87 -31.49 -4.53
C ARG A 611 -7.78 -32.06 -3.62
N LEU A 612 -7.49 -31.40 -2.50
CA LEU A 612 -6.46 -31.84 -1.56
C LEU A 612 -6.82 -33.17 -0.89
N LEU A 613 -8.08 -33.38 -0.55
CA LEU A 613 -8.55 -34.67 -0.02
C LEU A 613 -8.37 -35.81 -1.03
N LYS A 614 -8.67 -35.58 -2.31
CA LYS A 614 -8.40 -36.57 -3.37
C LYS A 614 -6.91 -36.87 -3.50
N ALA A 615 -6.05 -35.84 -3.42
CA ALA A 615 -4.60 -36.01 -3.48
C ALA A 615 -4.04 -36.76 -2.27
N LEU A 616 -4.65 -36.61 -1.09
CA LEU A 616 -4.27 -37.35 0.12
C LEU A 616 -4.57 -38.85 0.01
N GLU A 617 -5.63 -39.21 -0.73
CA GLU A 617 -6.07 -40.59 -0.96
C GLU A 617 -5.40 -41.26 -2.18
N ALA A 618 -4.66 -40.50 -2.99
CA ALA A 618 -3.99 -41.01 -4.19
C ALA A 618 -2.67 -41.72 -3.83
N THR A 619 -2.54 -42.99 -4.21
CA THR A 619 -1.29 -43.76 -4.11
C THR A 619 -0.24 -43.21 -5.09
N PRO A 620 1.07 -43.24 -4.77
CA PRO A 620 2.13 -42.61 -5.58
C PRO A 620 2.14 -42.97 -7.07
N GLU A 621 1.62 -44.14 -7.45
CA GLU A 621 1.58 -44.61 -8.84
C GLU A 621 0.63 -43.84 -9.77
N LYS A 622 -0.35 -43.07 -9.24
CA LYS A 622 -1.33 -42.36 -10.08
C LYS A 622 -0.96 -40.92 -10.45
N VAL A 623 0.03 -40.32 -9.77
CA VAL A 623 0.42 -38.91 -10.01
C VAL A 623 1.39 -38.76 -11.19
N ALA A 624 2.02 -39.85 -11.65
CA ALA A 624 2.93 -39.83 -12.81
C ALA A 624 2.19 -39.93 -14.17
N ALA A 625 0.87 -40.04 -14.19
CA ALA A 625 0.06 -40.28 -15.39
C ALA A 625 -0.95 -39.17 -15.73
N GLU A 626 -0.98 -38.07 -14.97
CA GLU A 626 -1.67 -36.80 -15.28
C GLU A 626 -0.65 -35.66 -15.29
#